data_AF-A0A846KRC1-F1
#
_entry.id   AF-A0A846KRC1-F1
#
_cell.length_a   1.000
_cell.length_b   1.000
_cell.length_c   1.000
_cell.angle_alpha   90.00
_cell.angle_beta   90.00
_cell.angle_gamma   90.00
#
_symmetry.space_group_name_H-M   'P 1'
#
loop_
_entity.id
_entity.type
_entity.pdbx_description
1 polymer ?
#
loop_
_entity_poly.entity_id
_entity_poly.type
_entity_poly.pdbx_seq_one_letter_code
_entity_poly.pdbx_strand_id
1 'polypeptide(L)'
;MPPVPKVSVFEKLEKSSRGIALLLKNKKALEDQIKAILKASAFGNIYILIPFVKNIDEITKVKKTILKLQKNLKISSDVKIGSMIETPAAALISDEIIKIVDFLSIGTNDLSRYTLATEGASSKKMHPGMIKLLKMVIQSSKDLKKPLFLCGEMIANKKILDELIDLGITNFSVGIKHIDLFH
;
A
#
# COMPACT_ATOMS: atom_id res chain seq x y z
N MET A 1 -45.98 -9.18 -0.61
CA MET A 1 -44.77 -8.35 -0.45
C MET A 1 -43.59 -9.18 -0.95
N PRO A 2 -42.83 -8.78 -1.97
CA PRO A 2 -41.65 -9.55 -2.37
C PRO A 2 -40.63 -9.53 -1.22
N PRO A 3 -39.86 -10.61 -1.01
CA PRO A 3 -38.89 -10.64 0.07
C PRO A 3 -37.82 -9.58 -0.16
N VAL A 4 -37.66 -8.67 0.79
CA VAL A 4 -36.54 -7.74 0.83
C VAL A 4 -35.27 -8.59 0.98
N PRO A 5 -34.30 -8.53 0.06
CA PRO A 5 -33.06 -9.28 0.22
C PRO A 5 -32.32 -8.75 1.47
N LYS A 6 -32.35 -9.54 2.55
CA LYS A 6 -31.51 -9.35 3.73
C LYS A 6 -30.10 -9.79 3.41
N VAL A 7 -29.33 -8.91 2.77
CA VAL A 7 -27.88 -8.92 2.96
C VAL A 7 -27.47 -7.47 3.07
N SER A 8 -27.18 -7.04 4.30
CA SER A 8 -26.66 -5.69 4.51
C SER A 8 -25.28 -5.58 3.83
N VAL A 9 -24.97 -4.42 3.26
CA VAL A 9 -23.65 -4.14 2.67
C VAL A 9 -22.51 -4.45 3.67
N PHE A 10 -22.79 -4.35 4.97
CA PHE A 10 -21.89 -4.66 6.07
C PHE A 10 -21.56 -6.16 6.19
N GLU A 11 -22.49 -7.08 5.94
CA GLU A 11 -22.21 -8.54 5.98
C GLU A 11 -21.30 -8.99 4.82
N LYS A 12 -21.32 -8.28 3.68
CA LYS A 12 -20.40 -8.53 2.56
C LYS A 12 -18.97 -8.06 2.85
N LEU A 13 -18.82 -7.00 3.66
CA LEU A 13 -17.52 -6.48 4.08
C LEU A 13 -16.79 -7.43 5.03
N GLU A 14 -17.50 -8.17 5.89
CA GLU A 14 -16.91 -9.17 6.78
C GLU A 14 -16.42 -10.44 6.07
N LYS A 15 -17.05 -10.84 4.95
CA LYS A 15 -16.81 -12.16 4.32
C LYS A 15 -15.69 -12.25 3.30
N SER A 16 -15.12 -11.14 2.80
CA SER A 16 -14.01 -11.21 1.82
C SER A 16 -12.68 -10.76 2.42
N SER A 17 -11.84 -11.73 2.80
CA SER A 17 -10.43 -11.44 3.11
C SER A 17 -9.77 -10.90 1.83
N ARG A 18 -9.12 -9.73 1.90
CA ARG A 18 -8.42 -9.08 0.77
C ARG A 18 -6.94 -8.90 1.08
N GLY A 19 -6.15 -8.62 0.04
CA GLY A 19 -4.72 -8.32 0.11
C GLY A 19 -3.96 -9.31 1.00
N ILE A 20 -3.12 -8.81 1.91
CA ILE A 20 -2.24 -9.68 2.68
C ILE A 20 -2.96 -10.63 3.63
N ALA A 21 -4.10 -10.22 4.19
CA ALA A 21 -4.89 -11.08 5.08
C ALA A 21 -5.38 -12.36 4.36
N LEU A 22 -5.73 -12.27 3.07
CA LEU A 22 -6.10 -13.44 2.26
C LEU A 22 -4.90 -14.38 2.05
N LEU A 23 -3.75 -13.83 1.67
CA LEU A 23 -2.54 -14.63 1.41
C LEU A 23 -1.99 -15.28 2.70
N LEU A 24 -2.12 -14.63 3.85
CA LEU A 24 -1.74 -15.23 5.14
C LEU A 24 -2.64 -16.42 5.54
N LYS A 25 -3.90 -16.44 5.08
CA LYS A 25 -4.80 -17.60 5.21
C LYS A 25 -4.48 -18.70 4.18
N ASN A 26 -3.94 -18.33 3.02
CA ASN A 26 -3.53 -19.28 1.97
C ASN A 26 -1.99 -19.32 1.82
N LYS A 27 -1.33 -20.01 2.76
CA LYS A 27 0.14 -20.09 2.85
C LYS A 27 0.80 -20.57 1.55
N LYS A 28 0.21 -21.55 0.86
CA LYS A 28 0.77 -22.07 -0.40
C LYS A 28 0.83 -20.97 -1.47
N ALA A 29 -0.27 -20.23 -1.66
CA ALA A 29 -0.31 -19.13 -2.63
C ALA A 29 0.69 -18.02 -2.29
N LEU A 30 0.80 -17.65 -1.01
CA LEU A 30 1.79 -16.68 -0.54
C LEU A 30 3.23 -17.13 -0.84
N GLU A 31 3.57 -18.37 -0.47
CA GLU A 31 4.90 -18.91 -0.71
C GLU A 31 5.22 -19.02 -2.20
N ASP A 32 4.27 -19.47 -3.03
CA ASP A 32 4.49 -19.62 -4.47
C ASP A 32 4.75 -18.25 -5.13
N GLN A 33 4.01 -17.20 -4.76
CA GLN A 33 4.27 -15.83 -5.23
C GLN A 33 5.65 -15.33 -4.78
N ILE A 34 5.99 -15.47 -3.50
CA ILE A 34 7.30 -15.02 -2.98
C ILE A 34 8.44 -15.78 -3.68
N LYS A 35 8.34 -17.10 -3.87
CA LYS A 35 9.36 -17.89 -4.59
C LYS A 35 9.56 -17.37 -6.00
N ALA A 36 8.49 -17.06 -6.72
CA ALA A 36 8.56 -16.52 -8.08
C ALA A 36 9.29 -15.17 -8.09
N ILE A 37 8.92 -14.26 -7.18
CA ILE A 37 9.54 -12.94 -7.06
C ILE A 37 11.03 -13.06 -6.71
N LEU A 38 11.38 -13.92 -5.74
CA LEU A 38 12.78 -14.15 -5.35
C LEU A 38 13.61 -14.71 -6.51
N LYS A 39 13.08 -15.65 -7.31
CA LYS A 39 13.78 -16.13 -8.51
C LYS A 39 13.98 -15.02 -9.54
N ALA A 40 12.94 -14.19 -9.76
CA ALA A 40 13.02 -13.06 -10.69
C ALA A 40 14.06 -12.01 -10.25
N SER A 41 14.31 -11.87 -8.95
CA SER A 41 15.28 -10.89 -8.42
C SER A 41 16.73 -11.18 -8.78
N ALA A 42 17.03 -12.38 -9.33
CA ALA A 42 18.34 -12.65 -9.93
C ALA A 42 18.59 -11.83 -11.21
N PHE A 43 17.53 -11.30 -11.84
CA PHE A 43 17.60 -10.60 -13.12
C PHE A 43 17.47 -9.07 -12.99
N GLY A 44 17.33 -8.53 -11.78
CA GLY A 44 17.25 -7.09 -11.57
C GLY A 44 16.79 -6.69 -10.17
N ASN A 45 16.71 -5.37 -9.96
CA ASN A 45 16.30 -4.78 -8.69
C ASN A 45 14.79 -4.95 -8.49
N ILE A 46 14.41 -5.71 -7.48
CA ILE A 46 13.00 -5.98 -7.15
C ILE A 46 12.65 -5.41 -5.78
N TYR A 47 11.49 -4.75 -5.74
CA TYR A 47 10.84 -4.23 -4.56
C TYR A 47 9.54 -5.03 -4.33
N ILE A 48 9.38 -5.61 -3.15
CA ILE A 48 8.17 -6.32 -2.73
C ILE A 48 7.31 -5.35 -1.94
N LEU A 49 6.11 -5.05 -2.43
CA LEU A 49 5.15 -4.21 -1.75
C LEU A 49 4.02 -5.06 -1.14
N ILE A 50 3.78 -4.92 0.16
CA ILE A 50 2.73 -5.66 0.88
C ILE A 50 1.44 -4.83 0.91
N PRO A 51 0.34 -5.28 0.28
CA PRO A 51 -0.92 -4.54 0.22
C PRO A 51 -1.90 -4.89 1.35
N PHE A 52 -2.80 -3.97 1.66
CA PHE A 52 -3.87 -4.02 2.65
C PHE A 52 -3.38 -4.38 4.05
N VAL A 53 -2.21 -3.87 4.43
CA VAL A 53 -1.69 -4.01 5.80
C VAL A 53 -2.61 -3.26 6.77
N LYS A 54 -2.90 -3.90 7.90
CA LYS A 54 -3.65 -3.31 9.02
C LYS A 54 -2.85 -3.30 10.31
N ASN A 55 -1.88 -4.19 10.46
CA ASN A 55 -1.03 -4.30 11.63
C ASN A 55 0.38 -4.79 11.29
N ILE A 56 1.30 -4.56 12.23
CA ILE A 56 2.74 -4.89 12.11
C ILE A 56 2.98 -6.40 12.03
N ASP A 57 2.12 -7.21 12.66
CA ASP A 57 2.25 -8.66 12.66
C ASP A 57 2.08 -9.27 11.27
N GLU A 58 1.20 -8.70 10.43
CA GLU A 58 1.03 -9.11 9.04
C GLU A 58 2.34 -8.94 8.26
N ILE A 59 2.97 -7.76 8.35
CA ILE A 59 4.27 -7.49 7.71
C ILE A 59 5.32 -8.48 8.23
N THR A 60 5.39 -8.67 9.55
CA THR A 60 6.39 -9.54 10.18
C THR A 60 6.27 -10.99 9.70
N LYS A 61 5.04 -11.51 9.56
CA LYS A 61 4.80 -12.87 9.03
C LYS A 61 5.28 -13.00 7.58
N VAL A 62 5.06 -11.99 6.75
CA VAL A 62 5.54 -11.96 5.35
C VAL A 62 7.05 -11.92 5.29
N LYS A 63 7.70 -11.01 6.03
CA LYS A 63 9.18 -10.92 6.10
C LYS A 63 9.81 -12.24 6.54
N LYS A 64 9.26 -12.89 7.57
CA LYS A 64 9.71 -14.23 8.01
C LYS A 64 9.61 -15.27 6.90
N THR A 65 8.54 -15.20 6.09
CA THR A 65 8.33 -16.12 4.97
C THR A 65 9.34 -15.87 3.86
N ILE A 66 9.61 -14.60 3.52
CA ILE A 66 10.64 -14.20 2.55
C ILE A 66 12.01 -14.71 2.96
N LEU A 67 12.44 -14.43 4.20
CA LEU A 67 13.75 -14.86 4.72
C LEU A 67 13.90 -16.39 4.71
N LYS A 68 12.86 -17.12 5.13
CA LYS A 68 12.85 -18.58 5.09
C LYS A 68 13.04 -19.09 3.66
N LEU A 69 12.34 -18.50 2.69
CA LEU A 69 12.41 -18.91 1.29
C LEU A 69 13.74 -18.53 0.63
N GLN A 70 14.30 -17.35 0.92
CA GLN A 70 15.64 -16.96 0.48
C GLN A 70 16.68 -17.99 0.93
N LYS A 71 16.66 -18.38 2.21
CA LYS A 71 17.55 -19.40 2.76
C LYS A 71 17.36 -20.75 2.06
N ASN A 72 16.13 -21.21 1.92
CA ASN A 72 15.83 -22.51 1.30
C ASN A 72 16.21 -22.58 -0.17
N LEU A 73 16.05 -21.48 -0.91
CA LEU A 73 16.38 -21.38 -2.33
C LEU A 73 17.84 -20.96 -2.58
N LYS A 74 18.61 -20.67 -1.52
CA LYS A 74 19.99 -20.14 -1.61
C LYS A 74 20.08 -18.88 -2.47
N ILE A 75 19.09 -18.00 -2.38
CA ILE A 75 19.03 -16.73 -3.11
C ILE A 75 19.63 -15.64 -2.23
N SER A 76 20.67 -14.97 -2.73
CA SER A 76 21.39 -13.89 -2.04
C SER A 76 20.89 -12.48 -2.37
N SER A 77 19.89 -12.35 -3.23
CA SER A 77 19.38 -11.04 -3.66
C SER A 77 18.80 -10.24 -2.48
N ASP A 78 19.15 -8.97 -2.44
CA ASP A 78 18.63 -8.02 -1.45
C ASP A 78 17.35 -7.37 -1.96
N VAL A 79 16.24 -8.09 -1.86
CA VAL A 79 14.91 -7.55 -2.19
C VAL A 79 14.47 -6.54 -1.13
N LYS A 80 14.09 -5.35 -1.56
CA LYS A 80 13.51 -4.33 -0.66
C LYS A 80 12.06 -4.68 -0.36
N ILE A 81 11.66 -4.60 0.90
CA ILE A 81 10.30 -4.94 1.34
C ILE A 81 9.63 -3.67 1.85
N GLY A 82 8.52 -3.27 1.23
CA GLY A 82 7.74 -2.10 1.59
C GLY A 82 6.33 -2.46 2.03
N SER A 83 5.63 -1.47 2.61
CA SER A 83 4.22 -1.59 2.95
C SER A 83 3.39 -0.54 2.22
N MET A 84 2.26 -0.97 1.68
CA MET A 84 1.28 -0.07 1.10
C MET A 84 0.45 0.56 2.21
N ILE A 85 0.45 1.88 2.27
CA ILE A 85 -0.38 2.67 3.17
C ILE A 85 -1.65 3.04 2.42
N GLU A 86 -2.63 2.14 2.50
CA GLU A 86 -3.91 2.24 1.79
C GLU A 86 -5.14 2.06 2.69
N THR A 87 -4.91 1.97 4.01
CA THR A 87 -5.97 1.97 5.03
C THR A 87 -5.71 3.07 6.04
N PRO A 88 -6.77 3.67 6.65
CA PRO A 88 -6.60 4.63 7.73
C PRO A 88 -5.79 4.05 8.89
N ALA A 89 -6.03 2.78 9.23
CA ALA A 89 -5.28 2.08 10.27
C ALA A 89 -3.77 2.08 9.99
N ALA A 90 -3.35 1.70 8.78
CA ALA A 90 -1.92 1.73 8.41
C ALA A 90 -1.33 3.14 8.41
N ALA A 91 -2.10 4.16 8.02
CA ALA A 91 -1.64 5.55 8.06
C ALA A 91 -1.39 6.03 9.51
N LEU A 92 -2.29 5.65 10.44
CA LEU A 92 -2.18 6.00 11.85
C LEU A 92 -0.96 5.41 12.55
N ILE A 93 -0.52 4.21 12.15
CA ILE A 93 0.66 3.51 12.70
C ILE A 93 1.85 3.52 11.73
N SER A 94 1.89 4.48 10.81
CA SER A 94 2.90 4.49 9.74
C SER A 94 4.33 4.66 10.26
N ASP A 95 4.50 5.34 11.41
CA ASP A 95 5.76 5.53 12.13
C ASP A 95 6.31 4.20 12.69
N GLU A 96 5.44 3.30 13.11
CA GLU A 96 5.81 1.96 13.54
C GLU A 96 6.09 1.03 12.35
N ILE A 97 5.23 1.09 11.32
CA ILE A 97 5.41 0.29 10.09
C ILE A 97 6.77 0.59 9.46
N ILE A 98 7.13 1.87 9.32
CA ILE A 98 8.36 2.27 8.62
C ILE A 98 9.63 1.83 9.34
N LYS A 99 9.58 1.52 10.65
CA LYS A 99 10.72 0.94 11.39
C LYS A 99 11.10 -0.44 10.87
N ILE A 100 10.13 -1.20 10.35
CA ILE A 100 10.31 -2.60 9.96
C ILE A 100 10.26 -2.87 8.46
N VAL A 101 9.99 -1.87 7.63
CA VAL A 101 10.03 -1.97 6.16
C VAL A 101 11.09 -1.03 5.58
N ASP A 102 11.48 -1.25 4.33
CA ASP A 102 12.50 -0.47 3.64
C ASP A 102 11.93 0.81 3.00
N PHE A 103 10.63 0.81 2.67
CA PHE A 103 9.94 1.94 2.06
C PHE A 103 8.42 1.89 2.33
N LEU A 104 7.74 3.03 2.13
CA LEU A 104 6.28 3.10 2.12
C LEU A 104 5.77 3.45 0.72
N SER A 105 4.56 3.00 0.39
CA SER A 105 3.83 3.45 -0.80
C SER A 105 2.40 3.82 -0.43
N ILE A 106 1.99 5.07 -0.64
CA ILE A 106 0.62 5.51 -0.41
C ILE A 106 -0.25 5.02 -1.57
N GLY A 107 -1.32 4.29 -1.26
CA GLY A 107 -2.36 3.90 -2.21
C GLY A 107 -3.58 4.80 -2.07
N THR A 108 -3.67 5.87 -2.87
CA THR A 108 -4.67 6.92 -2.62
C THR A 108 -6.11 6.48 -2.83
N ASN A 109 -6.35 5.49 -3.69
CA ASN A 109 -7.69 5.04 -4.05
C ASN A 109 -8.39 4.38 -2.85
N ASP A 110 -7.76 3.36 -2.28
CA ASP A 110 -8.28 2.68 -1.10
C ASP A 110 -8.16 3.54 0.15
N LEU A 111 -7.08 4.33 0.31
CA LEU A 111 -6.96 5.23 1.45
C LEU A 111 -8.13 6.24 1.47
N SER A 112 -8.45 6.85 0.33
CA SER A 112 -9.59 7.77 0.23
C SER A 112 -10.91 7.05 0.46
N ARG A 113 -11.13 5.88 -0.18
CA ARG A 113 -12.35 5.09 -0.03
C ARG A 113 -12.65 4.77 1.43
N TYR A 114 -11.66 4.26 2.16
CA TYR A 114 -11.82 3.86 3.55
C TYR A 114 -11.80 5.04 4.54
N THR A 115 -11.19 6.17 4.18
CA THR A 115 -11.18 7.37 5.05
C THR A 115 -12.47 8.18 4.89
N LEU A 116 -12.97 8.33 3.66
CA LEU A 116 -14.08 9.23 3.33
C LEU A 116 -15.42 8.51 3.16
N ALA A 117 -15.42 7.17 3.17
CA ALA A 117 -16.58 6.34 2.86
C ALA A 117 -17.20 6.67 1.48
N THR A 118 -16.34 6.87 0.46
CA THR A 118 -16.74 7.22 -0.91
C THR A 118 -16.24 6.18 -1.92
N GLU A 119 -17.00 5.94 -2.98
CA GLU A 119 -16.64 4.95 -4.02
C GLU A 119 -15.55 5.43 -5.01
N GLY A 120 -15.21 6.73 -5.03
CA GLY A 120 -14.25 7.30 -5.98
C GLY A 120 -13.19 8.21 -5.35
N ALA A 121 -12.02 8.28 -5.99
CA ALA A 121 -10.91 9.16 -5.61
C ALA A 121 -11.08 10.61 -6.11
N SER A 122 -12.03 10.83 -7.03
CA SER A 122 -12.22 12.10 -7.74
C SER A 122 -13.03 13.11 -6.92
N SER A 123 -12.35 13.83 -6.03
CA SER A 123 -12.83 15.11 -5.51
C SER A 123 -12.02 16.24 -6.15
N LYS A 124 -12.65 17.40 -6.39
CA LYS A 124 -11.95 18.57 -6.96
C LYS A 124 -10.90 19.18 -6.00
N LYS A 125 -10.96 18.80 -4.72
CA LYS A 125 -10.11 19.31 -3.63
C LYS A 125 -9.82 18.17 -2.66
N MET A 126 -8.60 18.12 -2.12
CA MET A 126 -8.24 17.12 -1.13
C MET A 126 -8.98 17.34 0.20
N HIS A 127 -9.65 16.29 0.69
CA HIS A 127 -10.37 16.38 1.97
C HIS A 127 -9.39 16.59 3.14
N PRO A 128 -9.68 17.46 4.14
CA PRO A 128 -8.76 17.74 5.25
C PRO A 128 -8.32 16.48 6.02
N GLY A 129 -9.19 15.48 6.13
CA GLY A 129 -8.85 14.18 6.72
C GLY A 129 -7.76 13.44 5.92
N MET A 130 -7.83 13.47 4.59
CA MET A 130 -6.78 12.91 3.72
C MET A 130 -5.47 13.68 3.89
N ILE A 131 -5.52 15.01 3.93
CA ILE A 131 -4.32 15.85 4.16
C ILE A 131 -3.63 15.44 5.47
N LYS A 132 -4.39 15.25 6.55
CA LYS A 132 -3.84 14.82 7.85
C LYS A 132 -3.17 13.45 7.75
N LEU A 133 -3.83 12.46 7.15
CA LEU A 133 -3.25 11.12 6.99
C LEU A 133 -1.98 11.14 6.13
N LEU A 134 -2.00 11.86 5.02
CA LEU A 134 -0.82 12.02 4.16
C LEU A 134 0.34 12.64 4.92
N LYS A 135 0.10 13.72 5.68
CA LYS A 135 1.14 14.36 6.52
C LYS A 135 1.75 13.40 7.54
N MET A 136 0.94 12.56 8.19
CA MET A 136 1.45 11.55 9.14
C MET A 136 2.40 10.56 8.47
N VAL A 137 2.02 10.06 7.29
CA VAL A 137 2.82 9.08 6.53
C VAL A 137 4.10 9.73 5.98
N ILE A 138 3.99 10.95 5.45
CA ILE A 138 5.13 11.74 4.97
C ILE A 138 6.13 11.99 6.09
N GLN A 139 5.64 12.40 7.27
CA GLN A 139 6.50 12.66 8.42
C GLN A 139 7.23 11.38 8.86
N SER A 140 6.51 10.26 8.97
CA SER A 140 7.07 8.96 9.33
C SER A 140 8.21 8.52 8.40
N SER A 141 8.03 8.72 7.09
CA SER A 141 9.08 8.45 6.10
C SER A 141 10.28 9.40 6.25
N LYS A 142 10.04 10.70 6.44
CA LYS A 142 11.08 11.72 6.61
C LYS A 142 11.93 11.46 7.86
N ASP A 143 11.30 11.14 8.99
CA ASP A 143 11.96 10.91 10.29
C ASP A 143 12.94 9.74 10.22
N LEU A 144 12.60 8.67 9.51
CA LEU A 144 13.49 7.53 9.30
C LEU A 144 14.34 7.60 8.03
N LYS A 145 14.23 8.69 7.25
CA LYS A 145 14.92 8.89 5.97
C LYS A 145 14.73 7.72 5.00
N LYS A 146 13.54 7.13 5.00
CA LYS A 146 13.19 5.99 4.12
C LYS A 146 12.31 6.45 2.96
N PRO A 147 12.48 5.88 1.76
CA PRO A 147 11.71 6.29 0.59
C PRO A 147 10.19 6.19 0.80
N LEU A 148 9.49 7.19 0.26
CA LEU A 148 8.03 7.23 0.17
C LEU A 148 7.63 7.40 -1.28
N PHE A 149 6.75 6.51 -1.72
CA PHE A 149 6.11 6.55 -3.03
C PHE A 149 4.63 6.89 -2.87
N LEU A 150 4.02 7.44 -3.90
CA LEU A 150 2.58 7.59 -4.01
C LEU A 150 2.09 7.05 -5.34
N CYS A 151 1.04 6.22 -5.27
CA CYS A 151 0.33 5.68 -6.43
C CYS A 151 -1.19 5.87 -6.26
N GLY A 152 -1.90 5.84 -7.38
CA GLY A 152 -3.36 5.96 -7.42
C GLY A 152 -3.83 7.16 -8.24
N GLU A 153 -5.13 7.33 -8.35
CA GLU A 153 -5.73 8.24 -9.33
C GLU A 153 -5.80 9.70 -8.88
N MET A 154 -5.54 9.99 -7.60
CA MET A 154 -5.54 11.39 -7.10
C MET A 154 -4.53 12.27 -7.84
N ILE A 155 -3.45 11.68 -8.36
CA ILE A 155 -2.39 12.39 -9.12
C ILE A 155 -2.82 12.76 -10.55
N ALA A 156 -3.94 12.23 -11.04
CA ALA A 156 -4.46 12.59 -12.36
C ALA A 156 -5.02 14.04 -12.40
N ASN A 157 -5.24 14.66 -11.25
CA ASN A 157 -5.64 16.06 -11.13
C ASN A 157 -4.41 16.93 -10.84
N LYS A 158 -4.04 17.80 -11.78
CA LYS A 158 -2.85 18.67 -11.69
C LYS A 158 -2.81 19.50 -10.40
N LYS A 159 -3.93 20.06 -9.95
CA LYS A 159 -3.96 20.86 -8.71
C LYS A 159 -3.64 20.01 -7.48
N ILE A 160 -4.18 18.78 -7.43
CA ILE A 160 -3.90 17.85 -6.33
C ILE A 160 -2.45 17.38 -6.41
N LEU A 161 -1.92 17.12 -7.62
CA LEU A 161 -0.52 16.78 -7.80
C LEU A 161 0.41 17.87 -7.24
N ASP A 162 0.16 19.14 -7.59
CA ASP A 162 0.96 20.26 -7.09
C ASP A 162 0.87 20.35 -5.55
N GLU A 163 -0.32 20.19 -4.95
CA GLU A 163 -0.50 20.11 -3.49
C GLU A 163 0.29 18.94 -2.86
N LEU A 164 0.36 17.77 -3.51
CA LEU A 164 1.10 16.61 -3.01
C LEU A 164 2.62 16.83 -3.06
N ILE A 165 3.11 17.52 -4.09
CA ILE A 165 4.51 17.94 -4.21
C ILE A 165 4.85 18.92 -3.08
N ASP A 166 3.99 19.90 -2.82
CA ASP A 166 4.17 20.89 -1.74
C ASP A 166 4.18 20.24 -0.34
N LEU A 167 3.42 19.14 -0.15
CA LEU A 167 3.47 18.34 1.08
C LEU A 167 4.80 17.56 1.23
N GLY A 168 5.60 17.48 0.17
CA GLY A 168 6.93 16.89 0.16
C GLY A 168 6.98 15.45 -0.34
N ILE A 169 6.02 15.03 -1.17
CA ILE A 169 6.09 13.75 -1.88
C ILE A 169 6.95 13.93 -3.12
N THR A 170 7.95 13.05 -3.29
CA THR A 170 8.94 13.16 -4.38
C THR A 170 8.93 11.99 -5.34
N ASN A 171 8.34 10.84 -4.97
CA ASN A 171 8.28 9.67 -5.84
C ASN A 171 6.82 9.33 -6.19
N PHE A 172 6.47 9.39 -7.47
CA PHE A 172 5.13 9.12 -7.96
C PHE A 172 5.13 7.93 -8.92
N SER A 173 4.14 7.06 -8.80
CA SER A 173 3.89 5.95 -9.72
C SER A 173 2.56 6.20 -10.44
N VAL A 174 2.64 6.46 -11.74
CA VAL A 174 1.51 6.95 -12.55
C VAL A 174 1.24 6.01 -13.73
N GLY A 175 -0.01 6.02 -14.22
CA GLY A 175 -0.28 5.44 -15.53
C GLY A 175 0.37 6.27 -16.64
N ILE A 176 0.78 5.63 -17.74
CA ILE A 176 1.53 6.27 -18.85
C ILE A 176 0.86 7.57 -19.34
N LYS A 177 -0.49 7.58 -19.44
CA LYS A 177 -1.30 8.75 -19.84
C LYS A 177 -1.20 9.98 -18.92
N HIS A 178 -0.56 9.87 -17.77
CA HIS A 178 -0.42 10.93 -16.77
C HIS A 178 1.03 11.41 -16.60
N ILE A 179 1.99 10.86 -17.36
CA ILE A 179 3.40 11.26 -17.28
C ILE A 179 3.57 12.75 -17.61
N ASP A 180 2.81 13.26 -18.60
CA ASP A 180 2.90 14.64 -19.03
C ASP A 180 2.46 15.67 -17.97
N LEU A 181 1.81 15.24 -16.89
CA LEU A 181 1.45 16.12 -15.77
C LEU A 181 2.66 16.58 -14.94
N PHE A 182 3.82 15.94 -15.13
CA PHE A 182 5.08 16.20 -14.42
C PHE A 182 6.05 17.08 -15.22
N HIS A 183 5.65 17.53 -16.41
CA HIS A 183 6.40 18.49 -17.23
C HIS A 183 5.93 19.94 -17.01
#